data_AF-A0A350JHG3-F1
#
_entry.id   AF-A0A350JHG3-F1
#
_cell.length_a   1.000
_cell.length_b   1.000
_cell.length_c   1.000
_cell.angle_alpha   90.00
_cell.angle_beta   90.00
_cell.angle_gamma   90.00
#
_symmetry.space_group_name_H-M   'P 1'
#
loop_
_entity.id
_entity.type
_entity.pdbx_description
1 polymer ?
#
loop_
_entity_poly.entity_id
_entity_poly.type
_entity_poly.pdbx_seq_one_letter_code
_entity_poly.pdbx_strand_id
1 'polypeptide(L)'
;MSESFETNPSIDVAYADAVTGTKQIQMLGLDGKYSQITREQMPAVRGVSSVQGMTYIPGSWIESIQLNKGAGSVVNGYESVTGQINVELKKPDEAEKWFLNGYANQGGRTELNFAGAQRLNDNVSTGLLLHGNLRPLDIDNNKDGFLDFPTGHQLNMINRWRFNSHKGWEGQAGVNVLTEDRQGGQIASETINQPYRLGWKTNRGEIWGKTGYVFPQAKYRSVGFQGSALYHGQRSTFGGTMYDSEQKSGYFNSIYQSIIGTSTHKYRTGLSFQYDAFREQVDSTEWRREEIVPGAFFEYTFTYFEKFAVVAGIRGDYHNYYGLFFTPRLHLRYEVREGTVLRASGGRGQRTANVVAENFSLLATARTWTINGNPA
;
A
#
# COMPACT_ATOMS: atom_id res chain seq x y z
N MET A 1 -9.25 4.00 -4.84
CA MET A 1 -7.93 4.28 -5.44
C MET A 1 -7.75 3.64 -6.82
N SER A 2 -8.03 2.35 -7.02
CA SER A 2 -7.69 1.64 -8.26
C SER A 2 -8.25 2.28 -9.55
N GLU A 3 -9.45 2.87 -9.49
CA GLU A 3 -10.09 3.56 -10.63
C GLU A 3 -9.32 4.79 -11.12
N SER A 4 -8.50 5.41 -10.27
CA SER A 4 -7.70 6.59 -10.63
C SER A 4 -6.55 6.27 -11.60
N PHE A 5 -6.30 4.99 -11.91
CA PHE A 5 -5.23 4.56 -12.81
C PHE A 5 -5.68 4.22 -14.23
N GLU A 6 -6.99 4.22 -14.53
CA GLU A 6 -7.53 3.83 -15.85
C GLU A 6 -7.03 4.72 -17.01
N THR A 7 -6.48 5.90 -16.72
CA THR A 7 -5.96 6.83 -17.72
C THR A 7 -4.43 6.75 -17.92
N ASN A 8 -3.73 5.82 -17.26
CA ASN A 8 -2.27 5.70 -17.37
C ASN A 8 -1.86 4.55 -18.33
N PRO A 9 -1.08 4.81 -19.39
CA PRO A 9 -0.75 3.80 -20.41
C PRO A 9 0.21 2.70 -19.94
N SER A 10 0.65 2.70 -18.67
CA SER A 10 1.50 1.63 -18.13
C SER A 10 0.97 1.03 -16.84
N ILE A 11 -0.25 1.42 -16.44
CA ILE A 11 -0.96 0.81 -15.33
C ILE A 11 -2.32 0.44 -15.85
N ASP A 12 -2.57 -0.86 -15.93
CA ASP A 12 -3.86 -1.38 -16.31
C ASP A 12 -4.64 -1.71 -15.05
N VAL A 13 -5.91 -1.29 -15.00
CA VAL A 13 -6.82 -1.73 -13.96
C VAL A 13 -7.48 -3.01 -14.45
N ALA A 14 -7.11 -4.13 -13.84
CA ALA A 14 -7.69 -5.42 -14.12
C ALA A 14 -8.71 -5.79 -13.03
N TYR A 15 -9.84 -6.35 -13.44
CA TYR A 15 -10.70 -7.07 -12.50
C TYR A 15 -10.03 -8.41 -12.20
N ALA A 16 -9.36 -8.50 -11.06
CA ALA A 16 -8.63 -9.71 -10.71
C ALA A 16 -9.53 -10.85 -10.32
N ASP A 17 -10.72 -10.55 -9.78
CA ASP A 17 -11.57 -11.57 -9.20
C ASP A 17 -13.05 -11.19 -9.25
N ALA A 18 -13.81 -11.94 -10.07
CA ALA A 18 -15.26 -11.84 -10.15
C ALA A 18 -15.95 -12.32 -8.86
N VAL A 19 -15.27 -13.14 -8.04
CA VAL A 19 -15.80 -13.71 -6.80
C VAL A 19 -15.85 -12.66 -5.69
N THR A 20 -14.76 -11.92 -5.49
CA THR A 20 -14.68 -10.89 -4.45
C THR A 20 -14.99 -9.48 -4.95
N GLY A 21 -15.07 -9.28 -6.27
CA GLY A 21 -15.22 -7.97 -6.89
C GLY A 21 -13.99 -7.05 -6.69
N THR A 22 -12.84 -7.63 -6.33
CA THR A 22 -11.63 -6.86 -6.02
C THR A 22 -10.94 -6.39 -7.30
N LYS A 23 -10.71 -5.07 -7.41
CA LYS A 23 -9.94 -4.47 -8.50
C LYS A 23 -8.45 -4.53 -8.19
N GLN A 24 -7.68 -5.05 -9.14
CA GLN A 24 -6.22 -5.09 -9.07
C GLN A 24 -5.63 -4.13 -10.11
N ILE A 25 -4.42 -3.68 -9.84
CA ILE A 25 -3.62 -2.94 -10.80
C ILE A 25 -2.55 -3.86 -11.36
N GLN A 26 -2.19 -3.70 -12.61
CA GLN A 26 -1.02 -4.32 -13.22
C GLN A 26 -0.03 -3.24 -13.60
N MET A 27 1.24 -3.45 -13.28
CA MET A 27 2.33 -2.54 -13.65
C MET A 27 3.36 -3.31 -14.46
N LEU A 28 3.64 -2.83 -15.67
CA LEU A 28 4.53 -3.50 -16.62
C LEU A 28 4.11 -4.97 -16.89
N GLY A 29 2.81 -5.23 -16.96
CA GLY A 29 2.24 -6.57 -17.24
C GLY A 29 2.26 -7.55 -16.07
N LEU A 30 2.70 -7.13 -14.88
CA LEU A 30 2.67 -7.96 -13.67
C LEU A 30 1.67 -7.42 -12.66
N ASP A 31 1.08 -8.35 -11.94
CA ASP A 31 0.13 -8.14 -10.84
C ASP A 31 0.61 -7.14 -9.78
N GLY A 32 -0.32 -6.38 -9.21
CA GLY A 32 -0.06 -5.37 -8.18
C GLY A 32 0.73 -5.88 -6.95
N LYS A 33 0.67 -7.18 -6.63
CA LYS A 33 1.49 -7.81 -5.58
C LYS A 33 3.00 -7.80 -5.86
N TYR A 34 3.42 -7.53 -7.10
CA TYR A 34 4.82 -7.32 -7.49
C TYR A 34 5.23 -5.83 -7.47
N SER A 35 4.27 -4.94 -7.28
CA SER A 35 4.50 -3.51 -7.07
C SER A 35 4.50 -3.21 -5.58
N GLN A 36 5.42 -2.36 -5.14
CA GLN A 36 5.42 -1.91 -3.76
C GLN A 36 4.43 -0.75 -3.59
N ILE A 37 3.43 -0.92 -2.74
CA ILE A 37 2.41 0.11 -2.50
C ILE A 37 2.61 0.71 -1.11
N THR A 38 2.93 2.00 -1.08
CA THR A 38 3.19 2.77 0.13
C THR A 38 2.15 3.87 0.31
N ARG A 39 1.92 4.26 1.56
CA ARG A 39 1.18 5.44 1.94
C ARG A 39 2.11 6.32 2.74
N GLU A 40 2.28 7.58 2.34
CA GLU A 40 3.18 8.52 2.99
C GLU A 40 4.65 8.01 3.04
N GLN A 41 5.07 7.25 2.02
CA GLN A 41 6.37 6.56 1.89
C GLN A 41 6.62 5.42 2.89
N MET A 42 5.57 4.91 3.55
CA MET A 42 5.62 3.72 4.42
C MET A 42 4.80 2.57 3.80
N PRO A 43 5.22 1.30 3.96
CA PRO A 43 4.47 0.17 3.41
C PRO A 43 3.02 0.14 3.92
N ALA A 44 2.05 0.07 3.00
CA ALA A 44 0.63 0.20 3.35
C ALA A 44 -0.25 -0.96 2.86
N VAL A 45 0.10 -1.56 1.71
CA VAL A 45 -0.61 -2.70 1.12
C VAL A 45 0.41 -3.81 0.87
N ARG A 46 0.40 -4.82 1.74
CA ARG A 46 1.29 -5.99 1.71
C ARG A 46 0.76 -7.12 2.58
N GLY A 47 1.39 -8.29 2.51
CA GLY A 47 1.01 -9.46 3.29
C GLY A 47 -0.42 -9.91 2.97
N VAL A 48 -1.22 -10.11 4.02
CA VAL A 48 -2.63 -10.53 3.92
C VAL A 48 -3.47 -9.52 3.12
N SER A 49 -3.14 -8.23 3.23
CA SER A 49 -3.85 -7.17 2.51
C SER A 49 -3.42 -7.00 1.04
N SER A 50 -2.52 -7.83 0.50
CA SER A 50 -1.94 -7.62 -0.84
C SER A 50 -2.95 -7.56 -1.99
N VAL A 51 -4.08 -8.27 -1.87
CA VAL A 51 -5.13 -8.31 -2.90
C VAL A 51 -6.14 -7.17 -2.71
N GLN A 52 -6.66 -6.99 -1.49
CA GLN A 52 -7.75 -6.05 -1.21
C GLN A 52 -7.29 -4.67 -0.72
N GLY A 53 -6.03 -4.52 -0.29
CA GLY A 53 -5.58 -3.36 0.48
C GLY A 53 -5.68 -2.01 -0.22
N MET A 54 -5.78 -1.96 -1.55
CA MET A 54 -6.02 -0.72 -2.28
C MET A 54 -7.45 -0.18 -2.12
N THR A 55 -8.44 -1.04 -1.83
CA THR A 55 -9.82 -0.62 -1.56
C THR A 55 -9.93 0.07 -0.20
N TYR A 56 -8.92 -0.12 0.66
CA TYR A 56 -8.83 0.50 1.99
C TYR A 56 -8.33 1.94 1.96
N ILE A 57 -7.97 2.46 0.78
CA ILE A 57 -7.57 3.85 0.56
C ILE A 57 -8.62 4.57 -0.30
N PRO A 58 -9.57 5.30 0.33
CA PRO A 58 -10.57 6.11 -0.36
C PRO A 58 -9.91 7.15 -1.27
N GLY A 59 -10.43 7.27 -2.50
CA GLY A 59 -9.89 8.22 -3.48
C GLY A 59 -10.04 9.68 -3.04
N SER A 60 -11.09 10.00 -2.28
CA SER A 60 -11.37 11.33 -1.74
C SER A 60 -10.30 11.87 -0.78
N TRP A 61 -9.49 10.96 -0.22
CA TRP A 61 -8.41 11.26 0.72
C TRP A 61 -7.06 11.53 0.04
N ILE A 62 -6.93 11.14 -1.23
CA ILE A 62 -5.68 11.18 -1.98
C ILE A 62 -5.44 12.62 -2.45
N GLU A 63 -4.28 13.16 -2.08
CA GLU A 63 -3.78 14.43 -2.62
C GLU A 63 -3.06 14.17 -3.94
N SER A 64 -2.17 13.19 -3.95
CA SER A 64 -1.43 12.79 -5.14
C SER A 64 -1.01 11.33 -5.08
N ILE A 65 -0.79 10.76 -6.25
CA ILE A 65 -0.23 9.43 -6.43
C ILE A 65 1.09 9.57 -7.17
N GLN A 66 2.15 9.02 -6.60
CA GLN A 66 3.48 9.00 -7.18
C GLN A 66 3.77 7.58 -7.70
N LEU A 67 4.22 7.51 -8.95
CA LEU A 67 4.44 6.26 -9.65
C LEU A 67 5.88 6.17 -10.14
N ASN A 68 6.59 5.15 -9.68
CA ASN A 68 7.91 4.79 -10.19
C ASN A 68 7.82 3.44 -10.89
N LYS A 69 8.14 3.41 -12.19
CA LYS A 69 8.15 2.19 -13.00
C LYS A 69 9.51 1.52 -12.93
N GLY A 70 9.53 0.19 -12.79
CA GLY A 70 10.74 -0.59 -12.59
C GLY A 70 11.32 -0.46 -11.18
N ALA A 71 12.52 -1.01 -10.96
CA ALA A 71 13.16 -1.01 -9.64
C ALA A 71 13.43 0.44 -9.16
N GLY A 72 12.65 0.96 -8.20
CA GLY A 72 12.73 2.34 -7.72
C GLY A 72 13.95 2.67 -6.86
N SER A 73 13.89 3.68 -5.99
CA SER A 73 15.00 3.97 -5.05
C SER A 73 15.17 2.86 -4.02
N VAL A 74 16.42 2.50 -3.69
CA VAL A 74 16.74 1.52 -2.63
C VAL A 74 16.34 1.99 -1.24
N VAL A 75 16.14 3.31 -1.07
CA VAL A 75 15.69 3.94 0.17
C VAL A 75 14.28 3.50 0.57
N ASN A 76 13.43 3.20 -0.42
CA ASN A 76 12.02 2.88 -0.22
C ASN A 76 11.77 1.40 0.11
N GLY A 77 12.80 0.54 0.04
CA GLY A 77 12.70 -0.89 0.35
C GLY A 77 13.07 -1.81 -0.82
N TYR A 78 13.04 -3.11 -0.56
CA TYR A 78 13.51 -4.17 -1.46
C TYR A 78 12.39 -4.82 -2.30
N GLU A 79 11.12 -4.60 -1.96
CA GLU A 79 9.96 -5.33 -2.53
C GLU A 79 9.54 -4.89 -3.94
N SER A 80 10.01 -3.73 -4.43
CA SER A 80 9.55 -3.18 -5.72
C SER A 80 10.17 -3.88 -6.93
N VAL A 81 9.54 -4.96 -7.40
CA VAL A 81 9.96 -5.71 -8.61
C VAL A 81 9.56 -4.95 -9.87
N THR A 82 8.29 -4.58 -9.98
CA THR A 82 7.74 -3.89 -11.17
C THR A 82 7.67 -2.39 -11.02
N GLY A 83 7.68 -1.91 -9.77
CA GLY A 83 7.64 -0.49 -9.46
C GLY A 83 7.13 -0.19 -8.07
N GLN A 84 6.93 1.10 -7.83
CA GLN A 84 6.46 1.65 -6.57
C GLN A 84 5.29 2.59 -6.83
N ILE A 85 4.29 2.50 -5.97
CA ILE A 85 3.15 3.40 -5.93
C ILE A 85 3.10 4.00 -4.54
N ASN A 86 3.30 5.30 -4.45
CA ASN A 86 3.15 6.02 -3.20
C ASN A 86 1.90 6.90 -3.24
N VAL A 87 1.07 6.77 -2.21
CA VAL A 87 -0.10 7.62 -2.00
C VAL A 87 0.21 8.67 -0.95
N GLU A 88 0.09 9.94 -1.34
CA GLU A 88 0.11 11.06 -0.40
C GLU A 88 -1.34 11.46 -0.08
N LEU A 89 -1.64 11.64 1.21
CA LEU A 89 -2.97 12.02 1.68
C LEU A 89 -3.09 13.54 1.77
N LYS A 90 -4.33 14.06 1.67
CA LYS A 90 -4.66 15.48 1.86
C LYS A 90 -4.11 16.05 3.16
N LYS A 91 -3.22 17.04 3.06
CA LYS A 91 -2.48 17.60 4.19
C LYS A 91 -3.30 18.67 4.91
N PRO A 92 -3.36 18.67 6.26
CA PRO A 92 -4.27 19.55 7.00
C PRO A 92 -3.91 21.04 6.97
N ASP A 93 -2.73 21.41 6.52
CA ASP A 93 -2.29 22.80 6.36
C ASP A 93 -2.55 23.37 4.96
N GLU A 94 -2.79 22.49 3.98
CA GLU A 94 -3.12 22.84 2.58
C GLU A 94 -4.61 22.57 2.26
N ALA A 95 -5.31 21.83 3.12
CA ALA A 95 -6.70 21.42 2.92
C ALA A 95 -7.72 22.51 3.28
N GLU A 96 -8.87 22.46 2.58
CA GLU A 96 -10.07 23.21 2.94
C GLU A 96 -10.52 22.89 4.38
N LYS A 97 -11.15 23.86 5.06
CA LYS A 97 -11.61 23.69 6.46
C LYS A 97 -12.48 22.45 6.64
N TRP A 98 -13.40 22.24 5.72
CA TRP A 98 -14.20 21.04 5.62
C TRP A 98 -14.60 20.78 4.17
N PHE A 99 -14.67 19.51 3.81
CA PHE A 99 -15.11 19.00 2.52
C PHE A 99 -16.03 17.81 2.78
N LEU A 100 -17.19 17.80 2.14
CA LEU A 100 -18.18 16.73 2.22
C LEU A 100 -18.55 16.30 0.81
N ASN A 101 -18.48 15.00 0.53
CA ASN A 101 -18.85 14.43 -0.77
C ASN A 101 -19.71 13.18 -0.58
N GLY A 102 -20.87 13.16 -1.24
CA GLY A 102 -21.78 12.03 -1.30
C GLY A 102 -21.86 11.47 -2.72
N TYR A 103 -21.85 10.15 -2.84
CA TYR A 103 -22.02 9.44 -4.13
C TYR A 103 -23.11 8.38 -3.98
N ALA A 104 -23.92 8.22 -5.02
CA ALA A 104 -24.90 7.14 -5.12
C ALA A 104 -25.01 6.69 -6.59
N ASN A 105 -25.26 5.40 -6.83
CA ASN A 105 -25.52 4.90 -8.18
C ASN A 105 -26.65 3.87 -8.25
N GLN A 106 -27.04 3.53 -9.48
CA GLN A 106 -28.13 2.60 -9.77
C GLN A 106 -27.86 1.17 -9.26
N GLY A 107 -26.59 0.81 -9.06
CA GLY A 107 -26.18 -0.45 -8.45
C GLY A 107 -26.27 -0.48 -6.92
N GLY A 108 -26.91 0.52 -6.29
CA GLY A 108 -27.04 0.60 -4.83
C GLY A 108 -25.76 0.98 -4.08
N ARG A 109 -24.66 1.30 -4.77
CA ARG A 109 -23.43 1.81 -4.13
C ARG A 109 -23.72 3.22 -3.63
N THR A 110 -23.58 3.43 -2.33
CA THR A 110 -23.65 4.74 -1.70
C THR A 110 -22.36 4.99 -0.94
N GLU A 111 -21.79 6.19 -1.05
CA GLU A 111 -20.59 6.60 -0.33
C GLU A 111 -20.76 7.98 0.28
N LEU A 112 -20.17 8.17 1.46
CA LEU A 112 -20.07 9.46 2.12
C LEU A 112 -18.63 9.69 2.55
N ASN A 113 -18.10 10.85 2.21
CA ASN A 113 -16.72 11.21 2.46
C ASN A 113 -16.69 12.56 3.17
N PHE A 114 -15.96 12.64 4.27
CA PHE A 114 -15.70 13.88 4.98
C PHE A 114 -14.19 14.09 5.13
N ALA A 115 -13.72 15.30 4.87
CA ALA A 115 -12.37 15.72 5.19
C ALA A 115 -12.45 17.05 5.94
N GLY A 116 -11.94 17.11 7.15
CA GLY A 116 -11.83 18.32 7.95
C GLY A 116 -10.38 18.63 8.27
N ALA A 117 -10.02 19.91 8.27
CA ALA A 117 -8.69 20.37 8.58
C ALA A 117 -8.73 21.56 9.53
N GLN A 118 -7.85 21.53 10.53
CA GLN A 118 -7.77 22.59 11.53
C GLN A 118 -6.31 22.87 11.88
N ARG A 119 -5.92 24.15 11.79
CA ARG A 119 -4.66 24.66 12.35
C ARG A 119 -4.86 24.89 13.85
N LEU A 120 -4.14 24.16 14.70
CA LEU A 120 -4.25 24.28 16.15
C LEU A 120 -3.40 25.45 16.68
N ASN A 121 -2.23 25.66 16.07
CA ASN A 121 -1.35 26.81 16.32
C ASN A 121 -0.41 27.01 15.11
N ASP A 122 0.59 27.87 15.23
CA ASP A 122 1.49 28.18 14.12
C ASP A 122 2.34 27.00 13.61
N ASN A 123 2.55 26.00 14.46
CA ASN A 123 3.44 24.87 14.18
C ASN A 123 2.69 23.55 14.00
N VAL A 124 1.41 23.47 14.36
CA VAL A 124 0.65 22.20 14.40
C VAL A 124 -0.70 22.35 13.71
N SER A 125 -0.95 21.43 12.78
CA SER A 125 -2.25 21.26 12.12
C SER A 125 -2.73 19.82 12.28
N THR A 126 -4.03 19.62 12.41
CA THR A 126 -4.69 18.31 12.47
C THR A 126 -5.71 18.17 11.36
N GLY A 127 -5.88 16.94 10.88
CA GLY A 127 -6.86 16.59 9.86
C GLY A 127 -7.62 15.33 10.25
N LEU A 128 -8.91 15.31 9.94
CA LEU A 128 -9.79 14.17 10.09
C LEU A 128 -10.37 13.80 8.73
N LEU A 129 -10.11 12.58 8.28
CA LEU A 129 -10.64 12.02 7.04
C LEU A 129 -11.56 10.85 7.40
N LEU A 130 -12.81 10.90 6.98
CA LEU A 130 -13.82 9.85 7.17
C LEU A 130 -14.32 9.40 5.80
N HIS A 131 -14.56 8.10 5.68
CA HIS A 131 -15.16 7.49 4.51
C HIS A 131 -16.06 6.36 4.96
N GLY A 132 -17.31 6.38 4.50
CA GLY A 132 -18.23 5.26 4.59
C GLY A 132 -18.70 4.87 3.21
N ASN A 133 -18.77 3.57 2.93
CA ASN A 133 -19.50 3.04 1.79
C ASN A 133 -20.49 1.96 2.23
N LEU A 134 -21.60 1.86 1.51
CA LEU A 134 -22.68 0.93 1.75
C LEU A 134 -23.22 0.46 0.41
N ARG A 135 -23.48 -0.85 0.31
CA ARG A 135 -24.27 -1.45 -0.76
C ARG A 135 -25.28 -2.41 -0.14
N PRO A 136 -26.54 -1.98 0.06
CA PRO A 136 -27.52 -2.75 0.82
C PRO A 136 -28.41 -3.64 -0.06
N LEU A 137 -28.33 -3.50 -1.39
CA LEU A 137 -29.25 -4.15 -2.33
C LEU A 137 -28.61 -5.39 -2.95
N ASP A 138 -29.36 -6.48 -2.94
CA ASP A 138 -29.07 -7.66 -3.76
C ASP A 138 -29.46 -7.35 -5.21
N ILE A 139 -28.47 -7.39 -6.11
CA ILE A 139 -28.66 -7.06 -7.53
C ILE A 139 -28.14 -8.22 -8.37
N ASP A 140 -29.02 -8.71 -9.23
CA ASP A 140 -28.75 -9.75 -10.22
C ASP A 140 -29.43 -9.32 -11.54
N ASN A 141 -28.70 -8.60 -12.39
CA ASN A 141 -29.23 -8.10 -13.65
C ASN A 141 -29.24 -9.17 -14.74
N ASN A 142 -28.32 -10.14 -14.68
CA ASN A 142 -28.19 -11.19 -15.69
C ASN A 142 -29.10 -12.42 -15.39
N LYS A 143 -29.71 -12.46 -14.20
CA LYS A 143 -30.64 -13.47 -13.69
C LYS A 143 -30.00 -14.85 -13.56
N ASP A 144 -28.72 -14.91 -13.24
CA ASP A 144 -27.99 -16.18 -13.03
C ASP A 144 -28.09 -16.70 -11.58
N GLY A 145 -28.73 -15.94 -10.69
CA GLY A 145 -28.92 -16.26 -9.29
C GLY A 145 -27.76 -15.86 -8.39
N PHE A 146 -26.73 -15.17 -8.91
CA PHE A 146 -25.62 -14.62 -8.14
C PHE A 146 -25.69 -13.10 -8.03
N LEU A 147 -25.11 -12.57 -6.96
CA LEU A 147 -24.92 -11.14 -6.80
C LEU A 147 -23.92 -10.60 -7.83
N ASP A 148 -24.35 -9.63 -8.64
CA ASP A 148 -23.47 -8.88 -9.55
C ASP A 148 -22.34 -8.15 -8.78
N PHE A 149 -22.63 -7.71 -7.56
CA PHE A 149 -21.70 -7.04 -6.67
C PHE A 149 -21.87 -7.51 -5.23
N PRO A 150 -20.78 -7.67 -4.46
CA PRO A 150 -20.88 -7.92 -3.03
C PRO A 150 -21.63 -6.79 -2.31
N THR A 151 -22.59 -7.17 -1.47
CA THR A 151 -23.29 -6.29 -0.54
C THR A 151 -22.47 -6.09 0.72
N GLY A 152 -22.82 -5.08 1.51
CA GLY A 152 -22.16 -4.81 2.79
C GLY A 152 -21.74 -3.36 2.96
N HIS A 153 -20.81 -3.13 3.87
CA HIS A 153 -20.38 -1.79 4.25
C HIS A 153 -18.92 -1.76 4.67
N GLN A 154 -18.33 -0.58 4.57
CA GLN A 154 -16.97 -0.30 4.98
C GLN A 154 -16.91 1.10 5.58
N LEU A 155 -16.22 1.23 6.71
CA LEU A 155 -15.95 2.49 7.38
C LEU A 155 -14.45 2.63 7.56
N ASN A 156 -13.91 3.75 7.09
CA ASN A 156 -12.51 4.11 7.27
C ASN A 156 -12.42 5.48 7.97
N MET A 157 -11.49 5.61 8.89
CA MET A 157 -11.17 6.87 9.55
C MET A 157 -9.66 7.06 9.65
N ILE A 158 -9.19 8.25 9.35
CA ILE A 158 -7.82 8.70 9.60
C ILE A 158 -7.87 9.99 10.40
N ASN A 159 -7.21 10.00 11.56
CA ASN A 159 -6.82 11.24 12.20
C ASN A 159 -5.32 11.43 12.06
N ARG A 160 -4.91 12.59 11.54
CA ARG A 160 -3.51 12.90 11.25
C ARG A 160 -3.12 14.26 11.82
N TRP A 161 -1.83 14.40 12.09
CA TRP A 161 -1.23 15.64 12.56
C TRP A 161 0.00 15.95 11.71
N ARG A 162 0.21 17.23 11.44
CA ARG A 162 1.42 17.77 10.84
C ARG A 162 2.03 18.75 11.82
N PHE A 163 3.35 18.63 12.00
CA PHE A 163 4.17 19.51 12.80
C PHE A 163 5.23 20.16 11.92
N ASN A 164 5.39 21.47 12.03
CA ASN A 164 6.47 22.21 11.41
C ASN A 164 6.98 23.26 12.40
N SER A 165 8.22 23.13 12.85
CA SER A 165 8.80 24.09 13.79
C SER A 165 9.27 25.38 13.13
N HIS A 166 9.35 25.42 11.79
CA HIS A 166 10.05 26.45 11.01
C HIS A 166 11.54 26.65 11.35
N LYS A 167 12.11 25.76 12.19
CA LYS A 167 13.51 25.76 12.67
C LYS A 167 14.26 24.48 12.26
N GLY A 168 13.84 23.86 11.16
CA GLY A 168 14.45 22.67 10.57
C GLY A 168 13.72 21.36 10.85
N TRP A 169 12.93 21.27 11.94
CA TRP A 169 12.09 20.10 12.23
C TRP A 169 10.75 20.18 11.51
N GLU A 170 10.40 19.09 10.82
CA GLU A 170 9.09 18.84 10.23
C GLU A 170 8.71 17.38 10.48
N GLY A 171 7.43 17.12 10.72
CA GLY A 171 6.94 15.77 10.84
C GLY A 171 5.44 15.64 10.68
N GLN A 172 4.99 14.41 10.63
CA GLN A 172 3.59 14.05 10.60
C GLN A 172 3.40 12.70 11.29
N ALA A 173 2.22 12.52 11.85
CA ALA A 173 1.80 11.28 12.45
C ALA A 173 0.32 11.04 12.14
N GLY A 174 -0.14 9.81 12.29
CA GLY A 174 -1.55 9.50 12.12
C GLY A 174 -1.95 8.17 12.73
N VAL A 175 -3.26 8.06 12.97
CA VAL A 175 -3.95 6.85 13.39
C VAL A 175 -5.01 6.56 12.35
N ASN A 176 -5.03 5.32 11.87
CA ASN A 176 -5.97 4.85 10.86
C ASN A 176 -6.72 3.66 11.42
N VAL A 177 -8.04 3.66 11.21
CA VAL A 177 -8.90 2.53 11.55
C VAL A 177 -9.79 2.22 10.36
N LEU A 178 -10.03 0.93 10.15
CA LEU A 178 -10.92 0.44 9.11
C LEU A 178 -11.67 -0.78 9.62
N THR A 179 -12.97 -0.80 9.34
CA THR A 179 -13.81 -1.99 9.49
C THR A 179 -14.60 -2.20 8.22
N GLU A 180 -14.73 -3.46 7.82
CA GLU A 180 -15.43 -3.88 6.62
C GLU A 180 -16.19 -5.17 6.92
N ASP A 181 -17.42 -5.25 6.42
CA ASP A 181 -18.23 -6.48 6.38
C ASP A 181 -18.87 -6.55 5.00
N ARG A 182 -18.46 -7.56 4.21
CA ARG A 182 -19.01 -7.80 2.87
C ARG A 182 -19.52 -9.21 2.73
N GLN A 183 -20.55 -9.35 1.91
CA GLN A 183 -21.16 -10.61 1.53
C GLN A 183 -21.38 -10.67 0.03
N GLY A 184 -21.16 -11.84 -0.55
CA GLY A 184 -21.36 -12.11 -1.97
C GLY A 184 -21.85 -13.54 -2.18
N GLY A 185 -21.87 -13.97 -3.44
CA GLY A 185 -22.32 -15.31 -3.82
C GLY A 185 -23.77 -15.33 -4.27
N GLN A 186 -24.45 -16.43 -4.02
CA GLN A 186 -25.78 -16.75 -4.54
C GLN A 186 -26.89 -16.06 -3.73
N ILE A 187 -27.92 -15.60 -4.43
CA ILE A 187 -29.13 -15.03 -3.84
C ILE A 187 -30.04 -16.17 -3.35
N ALA A 188 -30.59 -16.03 -2.14
CA ALA A 188 -31.54 -17.00 -1.62
C ALA A 188 -32.86 -16.95 -2.41
N SER A 189 -33.45 -18.11 -2.67
CA SER A 189 -34.73 -18.23 -3.37
C SER A 189 -35.56 -19.39 -2.80
N GLU A 190 -36.83 -19.51 -3.19
CA GLU A 190 -37.70 -20.63 -2.77
C GLU A 190 -37.14 -22.01 -3.17
N THR A 191 -36.30 -22.07 -4.21
CA THR A 191 -35.65 -23.30 -4.68
C THR A 191 -34.24 -23.51 -4.11
N ILE A 192 -33.64 -22.48 -3.50
CA ILE A 192 -32.27 -22.49 -2.97
C ILE A 192 -32.31 -22.19 -1.47
N ASN A 193 -32.49 -23.24 -0.67
CA ASN A 193 -32.52 -23.13 0.80
C ASN A 193 -31.15 -22.92 1.45
N GLN A 194 -30.06 -23.28 0.77
CA GLN A 194 -28.68 -23.08 1.24
C GLN A 194 -27.83 -22.47 0.12
N PRO A 195 -27.93 -21.14 -0.07
CA PRO A 195 -27.17 -20.46 -1.12
C PRO A 195 -25.68 -20.52 -0.83
N TYR A 196 -24.89 -20.66 -1.89
CA TYR A 196 -23.44 -20.55 -1.81
C TYR A 196 -23.06 -19.11 -1.44
N ARG A 197 -22.59 -18.88 -0.21
CA ARG A 197 -22.24 -17.53 0.27
C ARG A 197 -20.75 -17.32 0.36
N LEU A 198 -20.36 -16.09 0.05
CA LEU A 198 -19.04 -15.54 0.26
C LEU A 198 -19.16 -14.45 1.30
N GLY A 199 -18.21 -14.36 2.21
CA GLY A 199 -18.23 -13.32 3.22
C GLY A 199 -16.85 -13.02 3.73
N TRP A 200 -16.56 -11.76 4.00
CA TRP A 200 -15.35 -11.38 4.70
C TRP A 200 -15.58 -10.18 5.60
N LYS A 201 -15.02 -10.29 6.80
CA LYS A 201 -15.02 -9.24 7.81
C LYS A 201 -13.59 -8.85 8.11
N THR A 202 -13.25 -7.60 7.92
CA THR A 202 -11.89 -7.08 8.10
C THR A 202 -11.90 -5.98 9.14
N ASN A 203 -10.97 -6.07 10.09
CA ASN A 203 -10.68 -5.01 11.05
C ASN A 203 -9.20 -4.67 10.96
N ARG A 204 -8.90 -3.40 10.75
CA ARG A 204 -7.53 -2.91 10.58
C ARG A 204 -7.31 -1.68 11.44
N GLY A 205 -6.16 -1.63 12.11
CA GLY A 205 -5.71 -0.50 12.91
C GLY A 205 -4.25 -0.22 12.60
N GLU A 206 -3.89 1.04 12.38
CA GLU A 206 -2.53 1.43 12.04
C GLU A 206 -2.15 2.74 12.73
N ILE A 207 -0.95 2.79 13.29
CA ILE A 207 -0.30 4.01 13.73
C ILE A 207 0.94 4.24 12.89
N TRP A 208 1.20 5.48 12.50
CA TRP A 208 2.36 5.79 11.66
C TRP A 208 2.89 7.19 11.96
N GLY A 209 4.15 7.40 11.62
CA GLY A 209 4.80 8.70 11.75
C GLY A 209 6.02 8.82 10.85
N LYS A 210 6.26 10.03 10.35
CA LYS A 210 7.53 10.42 9.72
C LYS A 210 7.96 11.78 10.24
N THR A 211 9.23 11.93 10.57
CA THR A 211 9.81 13.19 11.05
C THR A 211 11.18 13.37 10.43
N GLY A 212 11.59 14.62 10.25
CA GLY A 212 12.89 14.94 9.68
C GLY A 212 13.43 16.25 10.23
N TYR A 213 14.75 16.34 10.22
CA TYR A 213 15.50 17.53 10.59
C TYR A 213 16.42 17.93 9.45
N VAL A 214 16.23 19.15 8.93
CA VAL A 214 17.14 19.80 7.99
C VAL A 214 18.07 20.72 8.79
N PHE A 215 19.38 20.55 8.63
CA PHE A 215 20.36 21.34 9.36
C PHE A 215 20.37 22.78 8.84
N PRO A 216 20.06 23.81 9.67
CA PRO A 216 19.92 25.19 9.20
C PRO A 216 21.18 25.76 8.53
N GLN A 217 22.34 25.39 9.05
CA GLN A 217 23.65 25.81 8.53
C GLN A 217 24.12 24.98 7.32
N ALA A 218 23.47 23.84 7.06
CA ALA A 218 23.83 22.92 5.98
C ALA A 218 22.55 22.34 5.37
N LYS A 219 21.80 23.16 4.60
CA LYS A 219 20.49 22.78 4.04
C LYS A 219 20.51 21.53 3.14
N TYR A 220 21.69 21.13 2.65
CA TYR A 220 21.89 19.91 1.88
C TYR A 220 21.97 18.64 2.76
N ARG A 221 22.07 18.80 4.08
CA ARG A 221 22.15 17.75 5.07
C ARG A 221 20.80 17.60 5.77
N SER A 222 20.33 16.37 5.88
CA SER A 222 19.12 16.07 6.65
C SER A 222 19.17 14.66 7.25
N VAL A 223 18.41 14.47 8.32
CA VAL A 223 18.07 13.16 8.88
C VAL A 223 16.57 13.01 8.90
N GLY A 224 16.08 11.84 8.55
CA GLY A 224 14.66 11.49 8.52
C GLY A 224 14.43 10.15 9.20
N PHE A 225 13.28 10.02 9.85
CA PHE A 225 12.81 8.81 10.47
C PHE A 225 11.38 8.56 10.01
N GLN A 226 11.07 7.30 9.73
CA GLN A 226 9.75 6.82 9.38
C GLN A 226 9.48 5.59 10.23
N GLY A 227 8.23 5.42 10.66
CA GLY A 227 7.82 4.21 11.35
C GLY A 227 6.32 4.01 11.30
N SER A 228 5.92 2.74 11.31
CA SER A 228 4.51 2.36 11.40
C SER A 228 4.35 1.04 12.15
N ALA A 229 3.20 0.87 12.77
CA ALA A 229 2.74 -0.38 13.34
C ALA A 229 1.30 -0.63 12.87
N LEU A 230 1.04 -1.84 12.38
CA LEU A 230 -0.20 -2.23 11.73
C LEU A 230 -0.71 -3.53 12.34
N TYR A 231 -2.01 -3.57 12.59
CA TYR A 231 -2.76 -4.79 12.83
C TYR A 231 -3.81 -4.94 11.72
N HIS A 232 -3.90 -6.14 11.16
CA HIS A 232 -4.92 -6.53 10.19
C HIS A 232 -5.49 -7.89 10.62
N GLY A 233 -6.78 -7.96 10.89
CA GLY A 233 -7.50 -9.19 11.16
C GLY A 233 -8.64 -9.35 10.18
N GLN A 234 -8.74 -10.53 9.57
CA GLN A 234 -9.75 -10.83 8.56
C GLN A 234 -10.31 -12.23 8.78
N ARG A 235 -11.63 -12.35 8.82
CA ARG A 235 -12.35 -13.62 8.85
C ARG A 235 -13.14 -13.77 7.58
N SER A 236 -13.01 -14.88 6.89
CA SER A 236 -13.61 -15.09 5.57
C SER A 236 -14.26 -16.46 5.46
N THR A 237 -15.36 -16.53 4.73
CA THR A 237 -16.13 -17.74 4.47
C THR A 237 -16.40 -17.85 2.99
N PHE A 238 -16.12 -19.02 2.42
CA PHE A 238 -16.27 -19.32 1.00
C PHE A 238 -17.06 -20.63 0.84
N GLY A 239 -18.39 -20.52 0.88
CA GLY A 239 -19.27 -21.69 0.99
C GLY A 239 -18.94 -22.49 2.24
N GLY A 240 -18.29 -23.65 2.06
CA GLY A 240 -17.86 -24.52 3.16
C GLY A 240 -16.46 -24.23 3.71
N THR A 241 -15.63 -23.46 3.01
CA THR A 241 -14.25 -23.19 3.39
C THR A 241 -14.18 -21.96 4.30
N MET A 242 -13.54 -22.09 5.46
CA MET A 242 -13.24 -20.95 6.34
C MET A 242 -11.78 -20.52 6.19
N TYR A 243 -11.56 -19.21 6.11
CA TYR A 243 -10.22 -18.65 6.11
C TYR A 243 -10.11 -17.47 7.06
N ASP A 244 -9.36 -17.66 8.12
CA ASP A 244 -9.06 -16.65 9.12
C ASP A 244 -7.59 -16.23 9.00
N SER A 245 -7.34 -14.92 9.00
CA SER A 245 -6.00 -14.37 8.87
C SER A 245 -5.78 -13.21 9.82
N GLU A 246 -4.61 -13.19 10.45
CA GLU A 246 -4.13 -12.12 11.30
C GLU A 246 -2.71 -11.75 10.88
N GLN A 247 -2.44 -10.46 10.75
CA GLN A 247 -1.15 -9.90 10.47
C GLN A 247 -0.84 -8.76 11.45
N LYS A 248 0.32 -8.83 12.08
CA LYS A 248 0.91 -7.75 12.87
C LYS A 248 2.21 -7.33 12.21
N SER A 249 2.33 -6.05 11.85
CA SER A 249 3.50 -5.53 11.17
C SER A 249 4.12 -4.36 11.91
N GLY A 250 5.45 -4.28 11.88
CA GLY A 250 6.23 -3.15 12.33
C GLY A 250 7.21 -2.72 11.25
N TYR A 251 7.32 -1.42 11.03
CA TYR A 251 8.26 -0.84 10.07
C TYR A 251 9.01 0.31 10.72
N PHE A 252 10.31 0.37 10.46
CA PHE A 252 11.16 1.50 10.82
C PHE A 252 12.17 1.77 9.71
N ASN A 253 12.40 3.03 9.41
CA ASN A 253 13.39 3.47 8.44
C ASN A 253 14.04 4.77 8.89
N SER A 254 15.35 4.80 8.88
CA SER A 254 16.18 5.96 9.16
C SER A 254 16.93 6.33 7.89
N ILE A 255 16.93 7.61 7.54
CA ILE A 255 17.53 8.10 6.30
C ILE A 255 18.40 9.30 6.66
N TYR A 256 19.68 9.21 6.33
CA TYR A 256 20.61 10.33 6.36
C TYR A 256 20.96 10.74 4.94
N GLN A 257 20.89 12.04 4.65
CA GLN A 257 21.25 12.60 3.36
C GLN A 257 22.34 13.66 3.52
N SER A 258 23.34 13.64 2.64
CA SER A 258 24.33 14.73 2.53
C SER A 258 24.98 14.78 1.14
N ILE A 259 26.04 15.60 1.01
CA ILE A 259 26.81 15.78 -0.22
C ILE A 259 28.28 15.41 -0.01
N ILE A 260 28.98 15.10 -1.11
CA ILE A 260 30.42 14.86 -1.13
C ILE A 260 31.08 16.00 -1.92
N GLY A 261 31.66 16.98 -1.20
CA GLY A 261 32.30 18.15 -1.82
C GLY A 261 31.27 19.16 -2.37
N THR A 262 30.54 18.80 -3.42
CA THR A 262 29.61 19.70 -4.12
C THR A 262 28.21 19.07 -4.26
N SER A 263 27.22 19.88 -4.64
CA SER A 263 25.85 19.43 -4.91
C SER A 263 25.72 18.47 -6.11
N THR A 264 26.78 18.35 -6.93
CA THR A 264 26.95 17.36 -8.01
C THR A 264 26.96 15.94 -7.45
N HIS A 265 27.42 15.75 -6.21
CA HIS A 265 27.56 14.46 -5.57
C HIS A 265 26.70 14.41 -4.31
N LYS A 266 25.56 13.74 -4.38
CA LYS A 266 24.65 13.52 -3.24
C LYS A 266 24.71 12.06 -2.82
N TYR A 267 24.53 11.79 -1.54
CA TYR A 267 24.33 10.44 -1.05
C TYR A 267 23.20 10.38 -0.02
N ARG A 268 22.57 9.22 0.04
CA ARG A 268 21.61 8.82 1.06
C ARG A 268 22.04 7.49 1.62
N THR A 269 21.97 7.35 2.94
CA THR A 269 22.31 6.11 3.60
C THR A 269 21.39 5.93 4.79
N GLY A 270 21.16 4.69 5.21
CA GLY A 270 20.23 4.46 6.29
C GLY A 270 20.14 3.03 6.76
N LEU A 271 19.37 2.87 7.83
CA LEU A 271 19.01 1.60 8.43
C LEU A 271 17.50 1.45 8.36
N SER A 272 17.06 0.22 8.16
CA SER A 272 15.65 -0.15 8.07
C SER A 272 15.40 -1.45 8.82
N PHE A 273 14.18 -1.60 9.30
CA PHE A 273 13.73 -2.80 9.98
C PHE A 273 12.28 -3.06 9.60
N GLN A 274 12.00 -4.26 9.11
CA GLN A 274 10.65 -4.75 8.81
C GLN A 274 10.39 -5.99 9.68
N TYR A 275 9.22 -6.01 10.30
CA TYR A 275 8.73 -7.11 11.11
C TYR A 275 7.32 -7.47 10.66
N ASP A 276 7.05 -8.75 10.48
CA ASP A 276 5.73 -9.27 10.19
C ASP A 276 5.45 -10.58 10.90
N ALA A 277 4.35 -10.65 11.64
CA ALA A 277 3.84 -11.89 12.20
C ALA A 277 2.49 -12.20 11.56
N PHE A 278 2.43 -13.34 10.87
CA PHE A 278 1.25 -13.88 10.21
C PHE A 278 0.72 -15.09 10.98
N ARG A 279 -0.60 -15.16 11.10
CA ARG A 279 -1.35 -16.35 11.48
C ARG A 279 -2.47 -16.52 10.46
N GLU A 280 -2.37 -17.55 9.63
CA GLU A 280 -3.35 -17.88 8.60
C GLU A 280 -3.92 -19.27 8.92
N GLN A 281 -5.24 -19.42 8.89
CA GLN A 281 -5.93 -20.68 9.12
C GLN A 281 -6.91 -20.92 7.97
N VAL A 282 -6.78 -22.06 7.29
CA VAL A 282 -7.77 -22.55 6.33
C VAL A 282 -8.41 -23.80 6.92
N ASP A 283 -9.71 -23.74 7.16
CA ASP A 283 -10.50 -24.75 7.87
C ASP A 283 -9.86 -25.14 9.22
N SER A 284 -9.22 -26.31 9.28
CA SER A 284 -8.55 -26.84 10.47
C SER A 284 -7.03 -26.71 10.44
N THR A 285 -6.46 -26.27 9.32
CA THR A 285 -5.00 -26.16 9.16
C THR A 285 -4.55 -24.74 9.45
N GLU A 286 -3.65 -24.58 10.42
CA GLU A 286 -3.10 -23.28 10.83
C GLU A 286 -1.61 -23.19 10.46
N TRP A 287 -1.22 -22.04 9.90
CA TRP A 287 0.17 -21.66 9.63
C TRP A 287 0.53 -20.39 10.39
N ARG A 288 1.74 -20.37 10.93
CA ARG A 288 2.33 -19.19 11.58
C ARG A 288 3.66 -18.90 10.93
N ARG A 289 3.88 -17.63 10.60
CA ARG A 289 5.12 -17.15 9.99
C ARG A 289 5.52 -15.83 10.61
N GLU A 290 6.79 -15.71 10.96
CA GLU A 290 7.35 -14.48 11.54
C GLU A 290 8.55 -14.03 10.71
N GLU A 291 8.41 -12.96 9.94
CA GLU A 291 9.47 -12.40 9.10
C GLU A 291 10.15 -11.24 9.83
N ILE A 292 11.46 -11.32 9.97
CA ILE A 292 12.29 -10.28 10.60
C ILE A 292 13.38 -9.90 9.60
N VAL A 293 13.38 -8.63 9.17
CA VAL A 293 14.24 -8.14 8.10
C VAL A 293 14.91 -6.81 8.47
N PRO A 294 16.00 -6.84 9.25
CA PRO A 294 16.90 -5.71 9.36
C PRO A 294 17.68 -5.52 8.04
N GLY A 295 17.94 -4.26 7.70
CA GLY A 295 18.67 -3.92 6.49
C GLY A 295 19.34 -2.56 6.55
N ALA A 296 20.30 -2.36 5.65
CA ALA A 296 21.01 -1.12 5.46
C ALA A 296 21.14 -0.82 3.97
N PHE A 297 21.17 0.46 3.61
CA PHE A 297 21.28 0.89 2.23
C PHE A 297 22.18 2.09 2.07
N PHE A 298 22.74 2.21 0.88
CA PHE A 298 23.49 3.36 0.40
C PHE A 298 23.08 3.67 -1.04
N GLU A 299 22.73 4.92 -1.30
CA GLU A 299 22.37 5.44 -2.61
C GLU A 299 23.23 6.66 -2.91
N TYR A 300 23.85 6.66 -4.07
CA TYR A 300 24.68 7.74 -4.56
C TYR A 300 24.05 8.34 -5.82
N THR A 301 23.97 9.67 -5.86
CA THR A 301 23.47 10.44 -6.99
C THR A 301 24.57 11.37 -7.50
N PHE A 302 24.91 11.19 -8.77
CA PHE A 302 25.76 12.10 -9.52
C PHE A 302 24.90 12.92 -10.49
N THR A 303 25.08 14.24 -10.52
CA THR A 303 24.37 15.14 -11.44
C THR A 303 25.33 16.15 -12.06
N TYR A 304 25.57 16.03 -13.37
CA TYR A 304 26.51 16.86 -14.11
C TYR A 304 25.78 17.83 -15.05
N PHE A 305 25.89 19.13 -14.76
CA PHE A 305 25.28 20.24 -15.50
C PHE A 305 23.81 20.03 -15.89
N GLU A 306 23.04 19.31 -15.06
CA GLU A 306 21.64 18.93 -15.28
C GLU A 306 21.36 18.06 -16.52
N LYS A 307 22.34 17.91 -17.43
CA LYS A 307 22.25 17.08 -18.63
C LYS A 307 22.41 15.61 -18.34
N PHE A 308 23.21 15.23 -17.35
CA PHE A 308 23.47 13.84 -17.03
C PHE A 308 23.25 13.58 -15.55
N ALA A 309 22.48 12.54 -15.23
CA ALA A 309 22.29 12.09 -13.86
C ALA A 309 22.40 10.56 -13.77
N VAL A 310 23.10 10.10 -12.73
CA VAL A 310 23.23 8.69 -12.38
C VAL A 310 22.79 8.53 -10.94
N VAL A 311 21.91 7.56 -10.68
CA VAL A 311 21.58 7.12 -9.33
C VAL A 311 21.96 5.66 -9.22
N ALA A 312 22.94 5.35 -8.37
CA ALA A 312 23.37 3.99 -8.09
C ALA A 312 23.08 3.70 -6.62
N GLY A 313 22.38 2.62 -6.35
CA GLY A 313 22.01 2.21 -5.00
C GLY A 313 22.31 0.74 -4.75
N ILE A 314 22.72 0.43 -3.54
CA ILE A 314 22.81 -0.92 -3.04
C ILE A 314 22.16 -1.01 -1.67
N ARG A 315 21.50 -2.12 -1.43
CA ARG A 315 20.86 -2.45 -0.17
C ARG A 315 21.18 -3.88 0.21
N GLY A 316 21.53 -4.10 1.46
CA GLY A 316 21.72 -5.42 2.06
C GLY A 316 20.68 -5.62 3.15
N ASP A 317 19.91 -6.70 3.05
CA ASP A 317 18.86 -7.07 3.99
C ASP A 317 19.12 -8.51 4.47
N TYR A 318 18.95 -8.77 5.76
CA TYR A 318 19.00 -10.12 6.32
C TYR A 318 17.60 -10.59 6.63
N HIS A 319 17.11 -11.60 5.90
CA HIS A 319 15.83 -12.24 6.19
C HIS A 319 16.07 -13.48 7.05
N ASN A 320 15.29 -13.67 8.12
CA ASN A 320 15.43 -14.86 8.97
C ASN A 320 15.22 -16.19 8.21
N TYR A 321 14.34 -16.24 7.21
CA TYR A 321 14.15 -17.43 6.35
C TYR A 321 15.09 -17.52 5.13
N TYR A 322 15.46 -16.41 4.51
CA TYR A 322 16.19 -16.40 3.22
C TYR A 322 17.67 -15.99 3.35
N GLY A 323 18.12 -15.65 4.55
CA GLY A 323 19.48 -15.17 4.82
C GLY A 323 19.75 -13.77 4.27
N LEU A 324 21.02 -13.45 4.11
CA LEU A 324 21.48 -12.17 3.57
C LEU A 324 21.26 -12.11 2.05
N PHE A 325 20.62 -11.04 1.57
CA PHE A 325 20.46 -10.77 0.16
C PHE A 325 20.75 -9.30 -0.17
N PHE A 326 21.08 -9.07 -1.44
CA PHE A 326 21.42 -7.74 -1.95
C PHE A 326 20.48 -7.30 -3.06
N THR A 327 20.12 -6.01 -3.02
CA THR A 327 19.17 -5.38 -3.94
C THR A 327 19.86 -4.19 -4.64
N PRO A 328 20.71 -4.42 -5.66
CA PRO A 328 21.36 -3.34 -6.41
C PRO A 328 20.39 -2.69 -7.41
N ARG A 329 20.54 -1.38 -7.63
CA ARG A 329 19.75 -0.60 -8.58
C ARG A 329 20.59 0.50 -9.23
N LEU A 330 20.36 0.73 -10.51
CA LEU A 330 21.03 1.75 -11.31
C LEU A 330 20.00 2.47 -12.17
N HIS A 331 20.05 3.80 -12.15
CA HIS A 331 19.24 4.69 -12.98
C HIS A 331 20.13 5.68 -13.70
N LEU A 332 19.93 5.83 -15.00
CA LEU A 332 20.63 6.74 -15.88
C LEU A 332 19.62 7.68 -16.53
N ARG A 333 19.91 8.98 -16.51
CA ARG A 333 19.19 10.00 -17.26
C ARG A 333 20.21 10.82 -18.05
N TYR A 334 20.01 10.92 -19.35
CA TYR A 334 20.83 11.74 -20.23
C TYR A 334 19.96 12.61 -21.14
N GLU A 335 20.13 13.92 -21.05
CA GLU A 335 19.52 14.91 -21.92
C GLU A 335 20.43 15.16 -23.12
N VAL A 336 20.09 14.54 -24.25
CA VAL A 336 20.86 14.62 -25.49
C VAL A 336 20.81 16.06 -26.04
N ARG A 337 19.61 16.65 -25.99
CA ARG A 337 19.32 18.04 -26.33
C ARG A 337 18.04 18.45 -25.61
N GLU A 338 17.76 19.74 -25.59
CA GLU A 338 16.52 20.27 -25.02
C GLU A 338 15.29 19.55 -25.61
N GLY A 339 14.41 19.07 -24.72
CA GLY A 339 13.23 18.28 -25.09
C GLY A 339 13.47 16.80 -25.43
N THR A 340 14.72 16.31 -25.47
CA THR A 340 15.03 14.89 -25.75
C THR A 340 15.86 14.27 -24.61
N VAL A 341 15.22 13.39 -23.83
CA VAL A 341 15.84 12.73 -22.69
C VAL A 341 15.81 11.22 -22.88
N LEU A 342 16.98 10.59 -22.80
CA LEU A 342 17.14 9.15 -22.70
C LEU A 342 17.17 8.73 -21.23
N ARG A 343 16.46 7.66 -20.90
CA ARG A 343 16.47 7.05 -19.56
C ARG A 343 16.72 5.56 -19.69
N ALA A 344 17.55 5.03 -18.81
CA ALA A 344 17.75 3.60 -18.65
C ALA A 344 17.74 3.28 -17.16
N SER A 345 17.09 2.21 -16.76
CA SER A 345 17.08 1.75 -15.37
C SER A 345 17.15 0.23 -15.33
N GLY A 346 17.76 -0.28 -14.27
CA GLY A 346 17.89 -1.71 -14.02
C GLY A 346 18.15 -1.97 -12.56
N GLY A 347 17.62 -3.09 -12.05
CA GLY A 347 17.81 -3.44 -10.65
C GLY A 347 17.07 -4.72 -10.29
N ARG A 348 17.27 -5.15 -9.05
CA ARG A 348 16.59 -6.30 -8.46
C ARG A 348 15.49 -5.85 -7.49
N GLY A 349 14.47 -6.68 -7.34
CA GLY A 349 13.49 -6.63 -6.24
C GLY A 349 13.27 -8.04 -5.71
N GLN A 350 12.81 -8.17 -4.46
CA GLN A 350 12.56 -9.46 -3.82
C GLN A 350 11.34 -9.37 -2.92
N ARG A 351 10.52 -10.43 -2.88
CA ARG A 351 9.34 -10.49 -2.01
C ARG A 351 9.15 -11.91 -1.50
N THR A 352 8.52 -12.02 -0.33
CA THR A 352 7.99 -13.28 0.18
C THR A 352 6.62 -13.54 -0.45
N ALA A 353 6.31 -14.81 -0.73
CA ALA A 353 4.99 -15.22 -1.23
C ALA A 353 4.02 -15.46 -0.07
N ASN A 354 2.81 -14.93 -0.17
CA ASN A 354 1.70 -15.22 0.74
C ASN A 354 0.75 -16.18 0.03
N VAL A 355 0.99 -17.48 0.14
CA VAL A 355 0.37 -18.49 -0.73
C VAL A 355 -1.16 -18.46 -0.65
N VAL A 356 -1.72 -18.37 0.55
CA VAL A 356 -3.19 -18.36 0.72
C VAL A 356 -3.76 -16.97 0.42
N ALA A 357 -3.27 -15.93 1.10
CA ALA A 357 -3.76 -14.56 0.89
C ALA A 357 -3.69 -14.07 -0.57
N GLU A 358 -2.66 -14.41 -1.34
CA GLU A 358 -2.55 -14.02 -2.75
C GLU A 358 -3.48 -14.80 -3.68
N ASN A 359 -4.00 -15.94 -3.23
CA ASN A 359 -4.90 -16.81 -3.99
C ASN A 359 -6.27 -16.91 -3.31
N PHE A 360 -6.66 -15.86 -2.57
CA PHE A 360 -7.88 -15.77 -1.79
C PHE A 360 -9.15 -16.15 -2.57
N SER A 361 -9.22 -15.83 -3.87
CA SER A 361 -10.33 -16.18 -4.76
C SER A 361 -10.48 -17.68 -5.01
N LEU A 362 -9.38 -18.44 -5.01
CA LEU A 362 -9.40 -19.89 -5.25
C LEU A 362 -10.05 -20.66 -4.09
N LEU A 363 -10.18 -20.04 -2.91
CA LEU A 363 -10.89 -20.60 -1.77
C LEU A 363 -12.40 -20.75 -2.05
N ALA A 364 -12.91 -20.05 -3.07
CA ALA A 364 -14.27 -20.20 -3.54
C ALA A 364 -14.54 -21.48 -4.34
N THR A 365 -13.50 -22.29 -4.58
CA THR A 365 -13.65 -23.55 -5.31
C THR A 365 -13.75 -24.72 -4.33
N ALA A 366 -14.49 -25.77 -4.69
CA ALA A 366 -14.56 -27.01 -3.90
C ALA A 366 -13.30 -27.90 -4.07
N ARG A 367 -12.17 -27.33 -4.50
CA ARG A 367 -10.94 -28.07 -4.79
C ARG A 367 -10.13 -28.25 -3.50
N THR A 368 -9.49 -29.41 -3.38
CA THR A 368 -8.53 -29.66 -2.30
C THR A 368 -7.24 -28.89 -2.55
N TRP A 369 -6.76 -28.16 -1.56
CA TRP A 369 -5.50 -27.44 -1.62
C TRP A 369 -4.36 -28.34 -1.15
N THR A 370 -3.32 -28.45 -1.97
CA THR A 370 -2.07 -29.11 -1.59
C THR A 370 -0.95 -28.09 -1.68
N ILE A 371 -0.45 -27.65 -0.53
CA ILE A 371 0.69 -26.72 -0.46
C ILE A 371 1.95 -27.57 -0.32
N ASN A 372 2.71 -27.70 -1.41
CA ASN A 372 3.98 -28.42 -1.41
C ASN A 372 5.12 -27.48 -1.01
N GLY A 373 5.87 -27.84 0.04
CA GLY A 373 6.98 -27.05 0.58
C GLY A 373 6.64 -26.40 1.92
N ASN A 374 7.52 -25.54 2.42
CA ASN A 374 7.24 -24.78 3.65
C ASN A 374 6.49 -23.48 3.27
N PRO A 375 5.20 -23.32 3.63
CA PRO A 375 4.48 -22.05 3.47
C PRO A 375 4.95 -20.96 4.44
N ALA A 376 5.72 -21.34 5.46
CA ALA A 376 6.38 -20.45 6.42
C ALA A 376 7.74 -19.96 5.92
#